data_AF-A0A7G8IQJ8-F1
#
_entry.id   AF-A0A7G8IQJ8-F1
#
_cell.length_a   1.000
_cell.length_b   1.000
_cell.length_c   1.000
_cell.angle_alpha   90.00
_cell.angle_beta   90.00
_cell.angle_gamma   90.00
#
_symmetry.space_group_name_H-M   'P 1'
#
loop_
_entity.id
_entity.type
_entity.pdbx_description
1 polymer ?
#
loop_
_entity_poly.entity_id
_entity_poly.type
_entity_poly.pdbx_seq_one_letter_code
_entity_poly.pdbx_strand_id
1 'polypeptide(L)' 'MRLHQGDCIRLRTNAGVYQVIGIDDDHDRCWVREWPLTSQGSPVFEVPFHQITPPLSADSA' A
#
# COMPACT_ATOMS: atom_id res chain seq x y z
N MET A 1 -3.54 -2.22 13.18
CA MET A 1 -4.05 -2.00 11.81
C MET A 1 -4.08 -3.34 11.13
N ARG A 2 -5.15 -3.67 10.40
CA ARG A 2 -5.20 -4.93 9.64
C ARG A 2 -5.03 -4.60 8.17
N LEU A 3 -3.83 -4.83 7.65
CA LEU A 3 -3.50 -4.64 6.25
C LEU A 3 -3.85 -5.92 5.50
N HIS A 4 -4.42 -5.81 4.30
CA HIS A 4 -4.68 -6.93 3.41
C HIS A 4 -4.12 -6.67 2.02
N GLN A 5 -3.80 -7.76 1.31
CA GLN A 5 -3.48 -7.67 -0.10
C GLN A 5 -4.67 -7.06 -0.86
N GLY A 6 -4.39 -6.10 -1.73
CA GLY A 6 -5.40 -5.34 -2.47
C GLY A 6 -5.79 -4.01 -1.82
N ASP A 7 -5.47 -3.78 -0.54
CA ASP A 7 -5.74 -2.50 0.12
C ASP A 7 -5.05 -1.33 -0.60
N CYS A 8 -5.73 -0.20 -0.67
CA CYS A 8 -5.15 1.06 -1.12
C CYS A 8 -4.71 1.89 0.08
N ILE A 9 -3.42 2.20 0.15
CA ILE A 9 -2.79 2.96 1.23
C ILE A 9 -2.12 4.22 0.69
N ARG A 10 -1.68 5.10 1.59
CA ARG A 10 -0.73 6.17 1.29
C ARG A 10 0.54 5.98 2.09
N LEU A 11 1.63 6.54 1.58
CA LEU A 11 2.88 6.63 2.34
C LEU A 11 2.87 7.92 3.16
N ARG A 12 3.53 7.93 4.32
CA ARG A 12 3.65 9.16 5.13
C ARG A 12 4.46 10.25 4.43
N THR A 13 5.38 9.85 3.56
CA THR A 13 6.32 10.72 2.84
C THR A 13 5.79 11.16 1.47
N ASN A 14 4.71 10.56 0.97
CA ASN A 14 4.19 10.83 -0.37
C ASN A 14 2.65 10.82 -0.39
N ALA A 15 2.05 11.77 -1.09
CA ALA A 15 0.61 11.86 -1.28
C ALA A 15 0.02 10.80 -2.25
N GLY A 16 0.87 10.07 -2.98
CA GLY A 16 0.47 9.00 -3.90
C GLY A 16 -0.33 7.88 -3.23
N VAL A 17 -1.17 7.21 -4.02
CA VAL A 17 -1.93 6.02 -3.60
C VAL A 17 -1.19 4.79 -4.10
N TYR A 18 -1.12 3.78 -3.22
CA TYR A 18 -0.42 2.54 -3.51
C TYR A 18 -1.31 1.36 -3.16
N GLN A 19 -1.28 0.34 -4.00
CA GLN A 19 -1.98 -0.93 -3.75
C GLN A 19 -1.01 -1.92 -3.10
N VAL A 20 -1.46 -2.57 -2.02
CA VAL A 20 -0.73 -3.66 -1.36
C VAL A 20 -0.74 -4.92 -2.23
N ILE A 21 0.45 -5.46 -2.51
CA ILE A 21 0.67 -6.65 -3.34
C ILE A 21 1.09 -7.86 -2.52
N GLY A 22 1.75 -7.64 -1.39
CA GLY A 22 2.14 -8.70 -0.45
C GLY A 22 2.38 -8.13 0.94
N ILE A 23 2.26 -8.98 1.95
CA ILE A 23 2.42 -8.63 3.36
C ILE A 23 3.38 -9.64 3.98
N ASP A 24 4.33 -9.13 4.75
CA ASP A 24 5.27 -9.90 5.54
C ASP A 24 5.22 -9.33 6.96
N ASP A 25 4.25 -9.82 7.72
CA ASP A 25 4.00 -9.42 9.10
C ASP A 25 5.17 -9.80 10.03
N ASP A 26 5.91 -10.86 9.69
CA ASP A 26 7.07 -11.31 10.48
C ASP A 26 8.23 -10.30 10.44
N HIS A 27 8.29 -9.46 9.40
CA HIS A 27 9.34 -8.46 9.21
C HIS A 27 8.82 -7.01 9.17
N ASP A 28 7.59 -6.77 9.65
CA ASP A 28 6.95 -5.45 9.74
C ASP A 28 6.98 -4.66 8.41
N ARG A 29 6.74 -5.33 7.28
CA ARG A 29 6.80 -4.73 5.94
C ARG A 29 5.75 -5.28 4.98
N CYS A 30 5.52 -4.53 3.92
CA CYS A 30 4.68 -4.94 2.79
C CYS A 30 5.35 -4.59 1.46
N TRP A 31 4.83 -5.16 0.38
CA TRP A 31 5.16 -4.76 -0.97
C TRP A 31 3.98 -4.06 -1.59
N VAL A 32 4.24 -2.93 -2.24
CA VAL A 32 3.21 -2.10 -2.85
C VAL A 32 3.59 -1.70 -4.27
N ARG A 33 2.61 -1.26 -5.04
CA ARG A 33 2.82 -0.61 -6.33
C ARG A 33 1.95 0.64 -6.44
N GLU A 34 2.36 1.59 -7.26
CA GLU A 34 1.57 2.79 -7.52
C GLU A 34 0.20 2.44 -8.12
N TRP A 35 -0.84 3.14 -7.63
CA TRP A 35 -2.23 2.99 -8.06
C TRP A 35 -2.82 4.38 -8.39
N PRO A 36 -3.54 4.54 -9.52
CA PRO A 36 -3.94 3.52 -10.50
C PRO A 36 -2.79 2.97 -11.34
N LEU A 37 -3.00 1.79 -11.95
CA LEU A 37 -2.02 1.20 -12.85
C LEU A 37 -1.84 2.06 -14.10
N THR A 38 -0.59 2.24 -14.52
CA THR A 38 -0.29 2.77 -15.85
C THR A 38 -0.47 1.69 -16.92
N SER A 39 -0.49 2.06 -18.20
CA SER A 39 -0.53 1.10 -19.31
C SER A 39 0.68 0.16 -19.35
N GLN A 40 1.79 0.53 -18.71
CA GLN A 40 2.99 -0.30 -18.57
C GLN A 40 3.02 -1.08 -17.24
N GLY A 41 1.95 -0.98 -16.44
CA GLY A 41 1.95 -1.42 -15.05
C GLY A 41 2.68 -0.43 -14.13
N SER A 42 2.87 -0.85 -12.88
CA SER A 42 3.59 -0.07 -11.87
C SER A 42 4.59 -0.99 -11.16
N PRO A 43 5.84 -0.56 -10.93
CA PRO A 43 6.83 -1.38 -10.25
C PRO A 43 6.39 -1.69 -8.82
N VAL A 44 6.75 -2.88 -8.35
CA VAL A 44 6.52 -3.31 -6.97
C VAL A 44 7.77 -3.00 -6.15
N PHE A 45 7.59 -2.40 -4.97
CA PHE A 45 8.68 -2.10 -4.04
C PHE A 45 8.27 -2.35 -2.59
N GLU A 46 9.28 -2.57 -1.74
CA GLU A 46 9.11 -2.83 -0.30
C GLU A 46 8.89 -1.53 0.48
N VAL A 47 7.98 -1.56 1.46
CA VAL A 47 7.70 -0.47 2.38
C VAL A 47 7.52 -1.00 3.81
N PRO A 48 8.23 -0.45 4.80
CA PRO A 48 8.02 -0.82 6.20
C PRO A 48 6.70 -0.24 6.75
N PHE A 49 6.03 -0.94 7.64
CA PHE A 49 4.71 -0.56 8.16
C PHE A 49 4.67 0.82 8.82
N HIS A 50 5.76 1.28 9.43
CA HIS A 50 5.80 2.61 10.03
C HIS A 50 5.70 3.74 8.99
N GLN A 51 5.98 3.48 7.71
CA GLN A 51 5.87 4.46 6.63
C GLN A 51 4.50 4.48 5.95
N ILE A 52 3.58 3.59 6.30
CA ILE A 52 2.25 3.55 5.69
C ILE A 52 1.21 4.20 6.60
N THR A 53 0.19 4.78 5.99
CA THR A 53 -1.04 5.18 6.68
C THR A 53 -2.02 4.00 6.70
N PRO A 54 -3.00 3.99 7.62
CA PRO A 54 -4.12 3.06 7.52
C PRO A 54 -4.73 3.03 6.12
N PRO A 55 -5.21 1.86 5.66
CA PRO A 55 -5.93 1.74 4.39
C PRO A 55 -7.03 2.77 4.29
N LEU A 56 -7.22 3.32 3.09
CA LEU A 56 -8.38 4.14 2.78
C LEU A 56 -9.60 3.23 2.89
N SER A 57 -10.28 3.28 4.03
CA SER A 57 -11.51 2.51 4.27
C SER A 57 -12.53 2.83 3.16
N ALA A 58 -13.03 1.78 2.50
CA ALA A 58 -14.04 1.91 1.44
C ALA A 58 -15.42 2.37 1.95
N ASP A 59 -15.63 2.45 3.27
CA ASP A 59 -16.88 2.92 3.88
C ASP A 59 -16.68 4.26 4.61
N SER A 60 -16.94 5.34 3.89
CA SER A 60 -17.41 6.62 4.40
C SER A 60 -18.06 7.37 3.23
N ALA A 61 -19.18 6.82 2.75
CA ALA A 61 -20.14 7.46 1.86
C ALA A 61 -21.54 7.26 2.45
#